data_AF-A0A959BTR2-F1
#
_entry.id   AF-A0A959BTR2-F1
#
_cell.length_a   1.000
_cell.length_b   1.000
_cell.length_c   1.000
_cell.angle_alpha   90.00
_cell.angle_beta   90.00
_cell.angle_gamma   90.00
#
_symmetry.space_group_name_H-M   'P 1'
#
loop_
_entity.id
_entity.type
_entity.pdbx_description
1 polymer ?
#
loop_
_entity_poly.entity_id
_entity_poly.type
_entity_poly.pdbx_seq_one_letter_code
_entity_poly.pdbx_strand_id
1 'polypeptide(L)'
;FLPPHPAPTAIAEMFNADIGLTLLYGLLLAIPAAVLVVPIFSKRSRRLHPQPLKEFYNAELIPEDQLPSFTTSLLAALLPVLLIGVSAVLRLVFEEQSLVRRVGDVAGNPVLAMLISVLVAIYLLGIRRGRKMSDISDSLSKAVTSITMVLLIIGGAGALKEVLVESGVSDYIGELMKNSGLSPLLLAWLIAATIRVSVGSATVSGLTAAGIVLPLVGQSGVSPELMVLAIGAGSIFFSHVNDGGFWLFKEYFNLSVKDTITTWSLMETTVSVVGLVGVLLLSILF
;
A
#
# COMPACT_ATOMS: atom_id res chain seq x y z
N PHE A 1 2.77 -0.81 1.70
CA PHE A 1 3.14 -0.68 0.27
C PHE A 1 2.57 -1.81 -0.61
N LEU A 2 1.55 -2.54 -0.16
CA LEU A 2 0.97 -3.67 -0.89
C LEU A 2 -0.46 -3.37 -1.36
N PRO A 3 -0.89 -3.87 -2.53
CA PRO A 3 -2.31 -3.94 -2.88
C PRO A 3 -3.10 -4.72 -1.81
N PRO A 4 -4.39 -4.44 -1.57
CA PRO A 4 -5.26 -3.52 -2.31
C PRO A 4 -5.18 -2.06 -1.82
N HIS A 5 -4.15 -1.67 -1.06
CA HIS A 5 -4.00 -0.28 -0.62
C HIS A 5 -4.06 0.68 -1.82
N PRO A 6 -4.77 1.82 -1.74
CA PRO A 6 -5.05 2.67 -2.92
C PRO A 6 -3.81 3.04 -3.73
N ALA A 7 -2.74 3.49 -3.07
CA ALA A 7 -1.51 3.89 -3.74
C ALA A 7 -0.81 2.75 -4.52
N PRO A 8 -0.43 1.60 -3.91
CA PRO A 8 0.11 0.46 -4.65
C PRO A 8 -0.79 -0.07 -5.76
N THR A 9 -2.12 -0.09 -5.55
CA THR A 9 -3.08 -0.51 -6.58
C THR A 9 -3.03 0.41 -7.79
N ALA A 10 -3.06 1.73 -7.57
CA ALA A 10 -3.00 2.72 -8.63
C ALA A 10 -1.65 2.69 -9.38
N ILE A 11 -0.53 2.50 -8.67
CA ILE A 11 0.79 2.36 -9.31
C ILE A 11 0.85 1.08 -10.16
N ALA A 12 0.27 -0.03 -9.68
CA ALA A 12 0.19 -1.26 -10.46
C ALA A 12 -0.63 -1.07 -11.75
N GLU A 13 -1.76 -0.36 -11.69
CA GLU A 13 -2.54 0.01 -12.87
C GLU A 13 -1.75 0.92 -13.83
N MET A 14 -1.04 1.93 -13.31
CA MET A 14 -0.20 2.83 -14.11
C MET A 14 0.87 2.05 -14.89
N PHE A 15 1.44 1.00 -14.28
CA PHE A 15 2.51 0.18 -14.85
C PHE A 15 2.00 -1.04 -15.62
N ASN A 16 0.68 -1.25 -15.63
CA ASN A 16 0.05 -2.46 -16.16
C ASN A 16 0.62 -3.75 -15.51
N ALA A 17 0.98 -3.67 -14.23
CA ALA A 17 1.51 -4.77 -13.44
C ALA A 17 0.39 -5.71 -12.96
N ASP A 18 0.67 -7.00 -12.85
CA ASP A 18 -0.28 -7.94 -12.27
C ASP A 18 -0.41 -7.70 -10.77
N ILE A 19 -1.58 -7.23 -10.33
CA ILE A 19 -1.86 -6.89 -8.93
C ILE A 19 -1.80 -8.13 -8.03
N GLY A 20 -2.18 -9.30 -8.53
CA GLY A 20 -2.13 -10.56 -7.80
C GLY A 20 -0.69 -11.03 -7.55
N LEU A 21 0.16 -10.97 -8.57
CA LEU A 21 1.59 -11.26 -8.45
C LEU A 21 2.30 -10.20 -7.58
N THR A 22 1.96 -8.93 -7.74
CA THR A 22 2.48 -7.84 -6.89
C THR A 22 2.15 -8.10 -5.42
N LEU A 23 0.91 -8.52 -5.13
CA LEU A 23 0.50 -8.92 -3.77
C LEU A 23 1.26 -10.14 -3.28
N LEU A 24 1.45 -11.16 -4.12
CA LEU A 24 2.15 -12.40 -3.76
C LEU A 24 3.63 -12.13 -3.42
N TYR A 25 4.36 -11.46 -4.31
CA TYR A 25 5.74 -11.05 -4.08
C TYR A 25 5.84 -10.14 -2.86
N GLY A 26 4.92 -9.19 -2.74
CA GLY A 26 4.86 -8.29 -1.61
C GLY A 26 4.63 -8.97 -0.27
N LEU A 27 3.76 -9.97 -0.20
CA LEU A 27 3.55 -10.79 1.00
C LEU A 27 4.79 -11.62 1.35
N LEU A 28 5.46 -12.17 0.34
CA LEU A 28 6.72 -12.89 0.51
C LEU A 28 7.80 -11.99 1.12
N LEU A 29 7.84 -10.71 0.73
CA LEU A 29 8.75 -9.71 1.33
C LEU A 29 8.29 -9.19 2.69
N ALA A 30 6.98 -9.08 2.92
CA ALA A 30 6.42 -8.55 4.16
C ALA A 30 6.68 -9.45 5.37
N ILE A 31 6.69 -10.77 5.19
CA ILE A 31 6.92 -11.73 6.29
C ILE A 31 8.34 -11.56 6.89
N PRO A 32 9.44 -11.62 6.12
CA PRO A 32 10.77 -11.33 6.64
C PRO A 32 10.90 -9.92 7.24
N ALA A 33 10.29 -8.92 6.59
CA ALA A 33 10.30 -7.55 7.11
C ALA A 33 9.64 -7.46 8.48
N ALA A 34 8.48 -8.10 8.67
CA ALA A 34 7.79 -8.13 9.96
C ALA A 34 8.61 -8.87 11.03
N VAL A 35 9.20 -10.03 10.69
CA VAL A 35 10.03 -10.82 11.61
C VAL A 35 11.27 -10.07 12.06
N LEU A 36 11.88 -9.25 11.20
CA LEU A 36 13.04 -8.44 11.54
C LEU A 36 12.67 -7.19 12.34
N VAL A 37 11.60 -6.50 11.94
CA VAL A 37 11.22 -5.20 12.52
C VAL A 37 10.59 -5.36 13.90
N VAL A 38 9.72 -6.36 14.10
CA VAL A 38 8.97 -6.53 15.36
C VAL A 38 9.89 -6.69 16.59
N PRO A 39 10.94 -7.56 16.59
CA PRO A 39 11.82 -7.73 17.75
C PRO A 39 12.67 -6.49 18.05
N ILE A 40 13.16 -5.82 16.99
CA ILE A 40 14.01 -4.64 17.10
C ILE A 40 13.24 -3.50 17.76
N PHE A 41 12.01 -3.24 17.30
CA PHE A 41 11.21 -2.12 17.78
C PHE A 41 10.42 -2.47 19.05
N SER A 42 10.04 -3.73 19.29
CA SER A 42 9.47 -4.19 20.57
C SER A 42 10.39 -3.87 21.75
N LYS A 43 11.70 -4.12 21.63
CA LYS A 43 12.67 -3.80 22.70
C LYS A 43 12.79 -2.29 22.96
N ARG A 44 12.68 -1.46 21.92
CA ARG A 44 12.75 0.00 22.06
C ARG A 44 11.45 0.57 22.62
N SER A 45 10.29 0.10 22.15
CA SER A 45 8.98 0.54 22.62
C SER A 45 8.69 0.15 24.07
N ARG A 46 9.23 -0.97 24.57
CA ARG A 46 9.13 -1.34 26.01
C ARG A 46 9.79 -0.35 26.96
N ARG A 47 10.68 0.51 26.47
CA ARG A 47 11.31 1.59 27.26
C ARG A 47 10.48 2.87 27.27
N LEU A 48 9.46 2.94 26.41
CA LEU A 48 8.51 4.03 26.38
C LEU A 48 7.36 3.68 27.32
N HIS A 49 6.93 4.66 28.12
CA HIS A 49 5.72 4.57 28.93
C HIS A 49 4.66 5.43 28.25
N PRO A 50 4.02 4.95 27.16
CA PRO A 50 2.99 5.72 26.49
C PRO A 50 1.85 6.00 27.48
N GLN A 51 1.45 7.26 27.58
CA GLN A 51 0.27 7.67 28.34
C GLN A 51 -0.74 8.28 27.36
N PRO A 52 -1.53 7.44 26.66
CA PRO A 52 -2.49 7.90 25.67
C PRO A 52 -3.38 9.00 26.25
N LEU A 53 -3.64 10.04 25.48
CA LEU A 53 -4.57 11.09 25.89
C LEU A 53 -5.96 10.48 26.07
N LYS A 54 -6.69 10.94 27.11
CA LYS A 54 -8.04 10.44 27.44
C LYS A 54 -9.04 10.59 26.29
N GLU A 55 -8.78 11.50 25.35
CA GLU A 55 -9.59 11.76 24.16
C GLU A 55 -9.46 10.65 23.09
N PHE A 56 -8.34 9.92 23.04
CA PHE A 56 -8.16 8.74 22.18
C PHE A 56 -8.59 7.44 22.86
N TYR A 57 -8.96 7.51 24.14
CA TYR A 57 -9.64 6.46 24.87
C TYR A 57 -11.14 6.69 24.70
N ASN A 58 -11.84 5.87 23.91
CA ASN A 58 -13.30 5.95 23.87
C ASN A 58 -13.85 5.70 25.29
N ALA A 59 -14.41 6.75 25.89
CA ALA A 59 -15.05 6.66 27.21
C ALA A 59 -16.35 5.85 27.16
N GLU A 60 -16.95 5.69 25.98
CA GLU A 60 -18.09 4.81 25.76
C GLU A 60 -17.59 3.40 25.41
N LEU A 61 -17.61 2.51 26.41
CA LEU A 61 -17.52 1.08 26.19
C LEU A 61 -18.74 0.65 25.37
N ILE A 62 -18.54 0.44 24.07
CA ILE A 62 -19.57 -0.21 23.24
C ILE A 62 -19.80 -1.61 23.85
N PRO A 63 -21.02 -1.94 24.28
CA PRO A 63 -21.32 -3.24 24.86
C PRO A 63 -20.87 -4.38 23.94
N GLU A 64 -20.27 -5.45 24.49
CA GLU A 64 -19.70 -6.54 23.70
C GLU A 64 -20.73 -7.21 22.76
N ASP A 65 -22.01 -7.21 23.15
CA ASP A 65 -23.14 -7.70 22.37
C ASP A 65 -23.41 -6.87 21.10
N GLN A 66 -22.94 -5.63 21.05
CA GLN A 66 -23.05 -4.74 19.89
C GLN A 66 -21.85 -4.82 18.93
N LEU A 67 -20.76 -5.51 19.31
CA LEU A 67 -19.53 -5.59 18.53
C LEU A 67 -19.52 -6.73 17.50
N PRO A 68 -18.84 -6.52 16.34
CA PRO A 68 -18.16 -7.52 15.55
C PRO A 68 -18.03 -8.90 16.16
N SER A 69 -18.59 -10.00 15.64
CA SER A 69 -17.93 -11.26 16.00
C SER A 69 -16.52 -11.20 15.38
N PHE A 70 -15.50 -11.64 16.11
CA PHE A 70 -14.12 -11.54 15.65
C PHE A 70 -13.94 -12.11 14.25
N THR A 71 -14.55 -13.27 13.98
CA THR A 71 -14.52 -13.92 12.67
C THR A 71 -15.19 -13.09 11.58
N THR A 72 -16.34 -12.45 11.85
CA THR A 72 -16.99 -11.56 10.88
C THR A 72 -16.15 -10.32 10.56
N SER A 73 -15.52 -9.71 11.56
CA SER A 73 -14.63 -8.57 11.35
C SER A 73 -13.40 -8.98 10.54
N LEU A 74 -12.79 -10.11 10.91
CA LEU A 74 -11.60 -10.62 10.25
C LEU A 74 -11.89 -11.00 8.79
N LEU A 75 -12.97 -11.72 8.54
CA LEU A 75 -13.38 -12.09 7.18
C LEU A 75 -13.71 -10.84 6.36
N ALA A 76 -14.50 -9.89 6.88
CA ALA A 76 -14.83 -8.67 6.14
C ALA A 76 -13.60 -7.84 5.79
N ALA A 77 -12.60 -7.77 6.68
CA ALA A 77 -11.36 -7.04 6.45
C ALA A 77 -10.41 -7.75 5.47
N LEU A 78 -10.31 -9.08 5.54
CA LEU A 78 -9.37 -9.87 4.72
C LEU A 78 -9.95 -10.35 3.39
N LEU A 79 -11.28 -10.29 3.21
CA LEU A 79 -11.96 -10.79 2.01
C LEU A 79 -11.33 -10.32 0.69
N PRO A 80 -11.00 -9.03 0.45
CA PRO A 80 -10.46 -8.62 -0.84
C PRO A 80 -9.07 -9.23 -1.08
N VAL A 81 -8.24 -9.29 -0.03
CA VAL A 81 -6.90 -9.88 -0.09
C VAL A 81 -6.99 -11.39 -0.36
N LEU A 82 -7.94 -12.08 0.28
CA LEU A 82 -8.17 -13.50 0.07
C LEU A 82 -8.64 -13.79 -1.36
N LEU A 83 -9.56 -13.00 -1.91
CA LEU A 83 -10.04 -13.18 -3.29
C LEU A 83 -8.92 -12.98 -4.31
N ILE A 84 -8.15 -11.89 -4.18
CA ILE A 84 -7.01 -11.58 -5.07
C ILE A 84 -5.93 -12.66 -4.93
N GLY A 85 -5.57 -13.03 -3.70
CA GLY A 85 -4.54 -14.04 -3.43
C GLY A 85 -4.91 -15.43 -3.94
N VAL A 86 -6.17 -15.87 -3.74
CA VAL A 86 -6.66 -17.14 -4.28
C VAL A 86 -6.61 -17.13 -5.81
N SER A 87 -7.03 -16.04 -6.44
CA SER A 87 -6.96 -15.90 -7.90
C SER A 87 -5.53 -15.99 -8.42
N ALA A 88 -4.57 -15.33 -7.76
CA ALA A 88 -3.15 -15.44 -8.10
C ALA A 88 -2.65 -16.90 -8.01
N VAL A 89 -3.03 -17.65 -6.98
CA VAL A 89 -2.67 -19.08 -6.86
C VAL A 89 -3.34 -19.92 -7.97
N LEU A 90 -4.61 -19.64 -8.29
CA LEU A 90 -5.33 -20.36 -9.35
C LEU A 90 -4.67 -20.16 -10.72
N ARG A 91 -4.12 -18.96 -11.00
CA ARG A 91 -3.34 -18.69 -12.23
C ARG A 91 -2.07 -19.54 -12.34
N LEU A 92 -1.46 -19.89 -11.21
CA LEU A 92 -0.26 -20.72 -11.16
C LEU A 92 -0.55 -22.22 -11.30
N VAL A 93 -1.71 -22.67 -10.82
CA VAL A 93 -2.05 -24.10 -10.76
C VAL A 93 -2.88 -24.58 -11.96
N PHE A 94 -3.74 -23.72 -12.51
CA PHE A 94 -4.69 -24.10 -13.56
C PHE A 94 -4.41 -23.41 -14.89
N GLU A 95 -4.65 -24.13 -15.99
CA GLU A 95 -4.57 -23.61 -17.36
C GLU A 95 -5.68 -22.59 -17.66
N GLU A 96 -5.43 -21.68 -18.61
CA GLU A 96 -6.34 -20.58 -18.98
C GLU A 96 -7.74 -21.00 -19.42
N GLN A 97 -7.89 -22.24 -19.92
CA GLN A 97 -9.18 -22.76 -20.38
C GLN A 97 -10.03 -23.33 -19.24
N SER A 98 -9.48 -23.51 -18.04
CA SER A 98 -10.22 -24.02 -16.89
C SER A 98 -11.30 -23.04 -16.45
N LEU A 99 -12.54 -23.53 -16.30
CA LEU A 99 -13.65 -22.75 -15.73
C LEU A 99 -13.33 -22.25 -14.32
N VAL A 100 -12.56 -23.02 -13.54
CA VAL A 100 -12.15 -22.65 -12.18
C VAL A 100 -11.25 -21.42 -12.21
N ARG A 101 -10.29 -21.37 -13.16
CA ARG A 101 -9.42 -20.20 -13.34
C ARG A 101 -10.21 -18.97 -13.78
N ARG A 102 -11.11 -19.11 -14.76
CA ARG A 102 -11.95 -17.98 -15.23
C ARG A 102 -12.82 -17.38 -14.12
N VAL A 103 -13.46 -18.21 -13.31
CA VAL A 103 -14.24 -17.72 -12.15
C VAL A 103 -13.32 -17.07 -11.12
N GLY A 104 -12.16 -17.67 -10.86
CA GLY A 104 -11.12 -17.09 -9.99
C GLY A 104 -10.61 -15.74 -10.50
N ASP A 105 -10.42 -15.57 -11.80
CA ASP A 105 -9.96 -14.33 -12.43
C ASP A 105 -10.97 -13.20 -12.28
N VAL A 106 -12.26 -13.50 -12.43
CA VAL A 106 -13.33 -12.53 -12.20
C VAL A 106 -13.42 -12.17 -10.71
N ALA A 107 -13.41 -13.16 -9.82
CA ALA A 107 -13.55 -12.93 -8.39
C ALA A 107 -12.33 -12.23 -7.76
N GLY A 108 -11.13 -12.50 -8.27
CA GLY A 108 -9.89 -11.90 -7.81
C GLY A 108 -9.42 -10.69 -8.61
N ASN A 109 -10.18 -10.25 -9.62
CA ASN A 109 -9.97 -8.93 -10.21
C ASN A 109 -10.08 -7.88 -9.09
N PRO A 110 -9.09 -7.01 -8.86
CA PRO A 110 -9.06 -6.12 -7.69
C PRO A 110 -10.28 -5.20 -7.57
N VAL A 111 -10.80 -4.68 -8.69
CA VAL A 111 -12.00 -3.83 -8.70
C VAL A 111 -13.22 -4.63 -8.24
N LEU A 112 -13.40 -5.83 -8.80
CA LEU A 112 -14.50 -6.72 -8.42
C LEU A 112 -14.36 -7.27 -7.00
N ALA A 113 -13.15 -7.67 -6.60
CA ALA A 113 -12.85 -8.16 -5.26
C ALA A 113 -13.14 -7.09 -4.20
N MET A 114 -12.75 -5.84 -4.44
CA MET A 114 -13.06 -4.70 -3.57
C MET A 114 -14.57 -4.43 -3.53
N LEU A 115 -15.24 -4.46 -4.68
CA LEU A 115 -16.70 -4.28 -4.76
C LEU A 115 -17.44 -5.37 -3.97
N ILE A 116 -17.12 -6.64 -4.19
CA ILE A 116 -17.67 -7.78 -3.45
C ILE A 116 -17.43 -7.60 -1.96
N SER A 117 -16.22 -7.19 -1.57
CA SER A 117 -15.86 -6.99 -0.17
C SER A 117 -16.66 -5.86 0.49
N VAL A 118 -16.90 -4.76 -0.21
CA VAL A 118 -17.77 -3.67 0.27
C VAL A 118 -19.20 -4.15 0.42
N LEU A 119 -19.75 -4.90 -0.55
CA LEU A 119 -21.11 -5.44 -0.47
C LEU A 119 -21.27 -6.41 0.72
N VAL A 120 -20.30 -7.30 0.90
CA VAL A 120 -20.26 -8.24 2.03
C VAL A 120 -20.12 -7.48 3.36
N ALA A 121 -19.31 -6.43 3.43
CA ALA A 121 -19.18 -5.59 4.61
C ALA A 121 -20.48 -4.83 4.95
N ILE A 122 -21.16 -4.27 3.94
CA ILE A 122 -22.48 -3.63 4.11
C ILE A 122 -23.48 -4.61 4.72
N TYR A 123 -23.49 -5.87 4.26
CA TYR A 123 -24.38 -6.88 4.79
C TYR A 123 -23.98 -7.35 6.20
N LEU A 124 -22.73 -7.81 6.38
CA LEU A 124 -22.27 -8.43 7.63
C LEU A 124 -22.10 -7.44 8.78
N LEU A 125 -21.56 -6.25 8.50
CA LEU A 125 -21.26 -5.22 9.50
C LEU A 125 -22.33 -4.14 9.60
N GLY A 126 -23.23 -4.04 8.60
CA GLY A 126 -24.34 -3.10 8.57
C GLY A 126 -25.69 -3.77 8.81
N ILE A 127 -26.28 -4.31 7.75
CA ILE A 127 -27.69 -4.77 7.72
C ILE A 127 -27.94 -5.88 8.75
N ARG A 128 -27.08 -6.89 8.81
CA ARG A 128 -27.20 -8.03 9.75
C ARG A 128 -27.12 -7.59 11.22
N ARG A 129 -26.59 -6.40 11.48
CA ARG A 129 -26.49 -5.80 12.82
C ARG A 129 -27.63 -4.83 13.14
N GLY A 130 -28.62 -4.74 12.25
CA GLY A 130 -29.76 -3.83 12.44
C GLY A 130 -29.46 -2.36 12.20
N ARG A 131 -28.31 -2.02 11.59
CA ARG A 131 -28.03 -0.62 11.20
C ARG A 131 -28.98 -0.19 10.08
N LYS A 132 -29.49 1.04 10.17
CA LYS A 132 -30.36 1.61 9.14
C LYS A 132 -29.54 1.89 7.88
N MET A 133 -30.18 1.74 6.72
CA MET A 133 -29.52 2.00 5.43
C MET A 133 -29.06 3.46 5.30
N SER A 134 -29.75 4.40 5.95
CA SER A 134 -29.31 5.81 6.05
C SER A 134 -27.91 5.92 6.65
N ASP A 135 -27.68 5.26 7.79
CA ASP A 135 -26.43 5.37 8.53
C ASP A 135 -25.28 4.66 7.80
N ILE A 136 -25.61 3.58 7.08
CA ILE A 136 -24.68 2.88 6.19
C ILE A 136 -24.31 3.81 5.02
N SER A 137 -25.29 4.43 4.37
CA SER A 137 -25.06 5.38 3.27
C SER A 137 -24.19 6.56 3.70
N ASP A 138 -24.43 7.13 4.88
CA ASP A 138 -23.59 8.21 5.43
C ASP A 138 -22.14 7.76 5.67
N SER A 139 -21.97 6.52 6.14
CA SER A 139 -20.64 5.93 6.33
C SER A 139 -19.91 5.75 4.99
N LEU A 140 -20.61 5.28 3.96
CA LEU A 140 -20.08 5.14 2.60
C LEU A 140 -19.71 6.51 2.01
N SER A 141 -20.57 7.53 2.16
CA SER A 141 -20.30 8.89 1.70
C SER A 141 -19.03 9.48 2.34
N LYS A 142 -18.85 9.33 3.66
CA LYS A 142 -17.62 9.75 4.36
C LYS A 142 -16.38 9.02 3.87
N ALA A 143 -16.49 7.72 3.57
CA ALA A 143 -15.39 6.94 3.00
C ALA A 143 -15.01 7.43 1.59
N VAL A 144 -15.98 7.75 0.73
CA VAL A 144 -15.75 8.33 -0.59
C VAL A 144 -15.04 9.69 -0.50
N THR A 145 -15.45 10.57 0.43
CA THR A 145 -14.77 11.86 0.65
C THR A 145 -13.30 11.66 1.06
N SER A 146 -13.01 10.61 1.82
CA SER A 146 -11.64 10.35 2.31
C SER A 146 -10.66 9.98 1.19
N ILE A 147 -11.15 9.47 0.05
CA ILE A 147 -10.30 9.11 -1.12
C ILE A 147 -10.21 10.21 -2.18
N THR A 148 -10.95 11.32 -2.03
CA THR A 148 -10.98 12.40 -3.04
C THR A 148 -9.60 12.96 -3.37
N MET A 149 -8.77 13.19 -2.35
CA MET A 149 -7.39 13.67 -2.56
C MET A 149 -6.56 12.66 -3.38
N VAL A 150 -6.71 11.36 -3.11
CA VAL A 150 -6.01 10.29 -3.85
C VAL A 150 -6.44 10.29 -5.31
N LEU A 151 -7.74 10.42 -5.59
CA LEU A 151 -8.26 10.51 -6.97
C LEU A 151 -7.66 11.71 -7.74
N LEU A 152 -7.57 12.89 -7.10
CA LEU A 152 -6.97 14.08 -7.71
C LEU A 152 -5.47 13.89 -8.00
N ILE A 153 -4.73 13.27 -7.08
CA ILE A 153 -3.30 12.98 -7.28
C ILE A 153 -3.10 12.00 -8.44
N ILE A 154 -3.93 10.95 -8.53
CA ILE A 154 -3.87 9.98 -9.64
C ILE A 154 -4.11 10.69 -10.98
N GLY A 155 -5.13 11.55 -11.05
CA GLY A 155 -5.42 12.35 -12.24
C GLY A 155 -4.25 13.26 -12.64
N GLY A 156 -3.64 13.96 -11.67
CA GLY A 156 -2.47 14.79 -11.90
C GLY A 156 -1.22 13.99 -12.32
N ALA A 157 -0.98 12.84 -11.72
CA ALA A 157 0.11 11.94 -12.08
C ALA A 157 -0.06 11.36 -13.50
N GLY A 158 -1.31 11.05 -13.90
CA GLY A 158 -1.64 10.64 -15.26
C GLY A 158 -1.39 11.74 -16.29
N ALA A 159 -1.77 12.98 -15.99
CA ALA A 159 -1.48 14.12 -16.87
C ALA A 159 0.04 14.38 -16.99
N LEU A 160 0.78 14.30 -15.87
CA LEU A 160 2.25 14.43 -15.89
C LEU A 160 2.90 13.33 -16.73
N LYS A 161 2.41 12.08 -16.65
CA LYS A 161 2.85 10.99 -17.53
C LYS A 161 2.77 11.41 -18.99
N GLU A 162 1.61 11.88 -19.45
CA GLU A 162 1.41 12.18 -20.87
C GLU A 162 2.34 13.32 -21.31
N VAL A 163 2.53 14.35 -20.47
CA VAL A 163 3.51 15.41 -20.74
C VAL A 163 4.94 14.87 -20.86
N LEU A 164 5.36 13.93 -19.99
CA LEU A 164 6.70 13.35 -20.05
C LEU A 164 6.92 12.47 -21.29
N VAL A 165 5.88 11.75 -21.74
CA VAL A 165 5.91 10.93 -22.95
C VAL A 165 5.94 11.82 -24.20
N GLU A 166 5.04 12.80 -24.30
CA GLU A 166 4.95 13.69 -25.47
C GLU A 166 6.16 14.63 -25.60
N SER A 167 6.77 15.03 -24.48
CA SER A 167 7.97 15.89 -24.49
C SER A 167 9.26 15.15 -24.86
N GLY A 168 9.24 13.81 -24.98
CA GLY A 168 10.43 12.99 -25.22
C GLY A 168 11.38 12.89 -24.02
N VAL A 169 11.02 13.46 -22.86
CA VAL A 169 11.79 13.35 -21.61
C VAL A 169 11.85 11.89 -21.15
N SER A 170 10.82 11.09 -21.46
CA SER A 170 10.79 9.64 -21.24
C SER A 170 12.00 8.92 -21.83
N ASP A 171 12.36 9.25 -23.06
CA ASP A 171 13.42 8.57 -23.81
C ASP A 171 14.79 9.03 -23.31
N TYR A 172 14.92 10.32 -23.01
CA TYR A 172 16.13 10.87 -22.41
C TYR A 172 16.45 10.25 -21.03
N ILE A 173 15.44 10.09 -20.16
CA ILE A 173 15.61 9.44 -18.86
C ILE A 173 15.99 7.96 -19.04
N GLY A 174 15.42 7.28 -20.04
CA GLY A 174 15.79 5.90 -20.39
C GLY A 174 17.21 5.75 -20.90
N GLU A 175 17.69 6.67 -21.74
CA GLU A 175 19.08 6.68 -22.25
C GLU A 175 20.10 6.97 -21.15
N LEU A 176 19.82 7.93 -20.26
CA LEU A 176 20.67 8.20 -19.10
C LEU A 176 20.82 6.97 -18.21
N MET A 177 19.73 6.22 -18.03
CA MET A 177 19.74 4.99 -17.23
C MET A 177 20.62 3.90 -17.83
N LYS A 178 20.53 3.66 -19.15
CA LYS A 178 21.37 2.68 -19.85
C LYS A 178 22.86 2.91 -19.61
N ASN A 179 23.28 4.17 -19.45
CA ASN A 179 24.68 4.56 -19.25
C ASN A 179 25.11 4.64 -17.77
N SER A 180 24.18 4.59 -16.81
CA SER A 180 24.46 4.84 -15.39
C SER A 180 24.93 3.62 -14.59
N GLY A 181 24.65 2.41 -15.06
CA GLY A 181 24.91 1.16 -14.33
C GLY A 181 24.09 0.96 -13.04
N LEU A 182 23.19 1.90 -12.72
CA LEU A 182 22.32 1.81 -11.55
C LEU A 182 21.10 0.93 -11.83
N SER A 183 20.70 0.14 -10.83
CA SER A 183 19.45 -0.64 -10.91
C SER A 183 18.24 0.30 -11.04
N PRO A 184 17.36 0.10 -12.04
CA PRO A 184 16.13 0.87 -12.19
C PRO A 184 15.24 0.83 -10.93
N LEU A 185 15.21 -0.32 -10.24
CA LEU A 185 14.47 -0.51 -8.98
C LEU A 185 15.03 0.38 -7.86
N LEU A 186 16.36 0.47 -7.74
CA LEU A 186 17.01 1.35 -6.78
C LEU A 186 16.72 2.82 -7.09
N LEU A 187 16.76 3.22 -8.37
CA LEU A 187 16.44 4.59 -8.76
C LEU A 187 14.99 4.94 -8.41
N ALA A 188 14.04 4.04 -8.73
CA ALA A 188 12.64 4.25 -8.42
C ALA A 188 12.37 4.37 -6.92
N TRP A 189 13.05 3.54 -6.11
CA TRP A 189 13.03 3.67 -4.66
C TRP A 189 13.62 5.00 -4.17
N LEU A 190 14.75 5.44 -4.73
CA LEU A 190 15.41 6.72 -4.35
C LEU A 190 14.54 7.93 -4.68
N ILE A 191 13.90 7.95 -5.85
CA ILE A 191 12.97 9.01 -6.25
C ILE A 191 11.79 9.04 -5.27
N ALA A 192 11.17 7.87 -5.02
CA ALA A 192 10.06 7.77 -4.08
C ALA A 192 10.44 8.21 -2.65
N ALA A 193 11.62 7.79 -2.16
CA ALA A 193 12.13 8.14 -0.84
C ALA A 193 12.44 9.64 -0.71
N THR A 194 13.02 10.24 -1.75
CA THR A 194 13.35 11.68 -1.76
C THR A 194 12.08 12.53 -1.74
N ILE A 195 11.09 12.16 -2.56
CA ILE A 195 9.78 12.83 -2.56
C ILE A 195 9.08 12.61 -1.22
N ARG A 196 9.17 11.41 -0.63
CA ARG A 196 8.60 11.10 0.67
C ARG A 196 9.15 11.97 1.79
N VAL A 197 10.48 12.13 1.86
CA VAL A 197 11.11 13.00 2.85
C VAL A 197 10.73 14.46 2.63
N SER A 198 10.44 14.87 1.41
CA SER A 198 10.06 16.25 1.09
C SER A 198 8.58 16.55 1.36
N VAL A 199 7.69 15.67 0.91
CA VAL A 199 6.24 15.89 0.85
C VAL A 199 5.51 15.30 2.06
N GLY A 200 6.03 14.23 2.66
CA GLY A 200 5.44 13.64 3.86
C GLY A 200 4.16 12.85 3.63
N SER A 201 3.67 12.64 2.41
CA SER A 201 2.55 11.73 2.12
C SER A 201 3.02 10.51 1.34
N ALA A 202 2.82 9.30 1.88
CA ALA A 202 3.23 8.07 1.21
C ALA A 202 2.49 7.86 -0.12
N THR A 203 1.22 8.23 -0.18
CA THR A 203 0.41 8.12 -1.40
C THR A 203 0.87 9.11 -2.47
N VAL A 204 1.07 10.38 -2.12
CA VAL A 204 1.57 11.38 -3.08
C VAL A 204 2.94 10.96 -3.60
N SER A 205 3.85 10.59 -2.69
CA SER A 205 5.22 10.25 -3.06
C SER A 205 5.30 9.04 -3.97
N GLY A 206 4.51 8.01 -3.71
CA GLY A 206 4.43 6.83 -4.57
C GLY A 206 3.89 7.14 -5.96
N LEU A 207 2.78 7.89 -6.06
CA LEU A 207 2.16 8.22 -7.35
C LEU A 207 3.00 9.20 -8.18
N THR A 208 3.63 10.18 -7.54
CA THR A 208 4.54 11.10 -8.23
C THR A 208 5.79 10.36 -8.72
N ALA A 209 6.40 9.53 -7.88
CA ALA A 209 7.53 8.71 -8.30
C ALA A 209 7.15 7.76 -9.44
N ALA A 210 5.97 7.14 -9.36
CA ALA A 210 5.45 6.30 -10.42
C ALA A 210 5.30 7.05 -11.74
N GLY A 211 4.77 8.28 -11.74
CA GLY A 211 4.70 9.12 -12.93
C GLY A 211 6.07 9.41 -13.55
N ILE A 212 7.09 9.66 -12.72
CA ILE A 212 8.46 9.96 -13.17
C ILE A 212 9.15 8.72 -13.75
N VAL A 213 9.01 7.57 -13.10
CA VAL A 213 9.73 6.34 -13.48
C VAL A 213 8.95 5.45 -14.42
N LEU A 214 7.70 5.79 -14.75
CA LEU A 214 6.88 5.06 -15.70
C LEU A 214 7.59 4.77 -17.02
N PRO A 215 8.32 5.73 -17.65
CA PRO A 215 9.09 5.44 -18.87
C PRO A 215 10.12 4.33 -18.71
N LEU A 216 10.66 4.15 -17.50
CA LEU A 216 11.71 3.17 -17.22
C LEU A 216 11.15 1.75 -17.17
N VAL A 217 9.88 1.56 -16.85
CA VAL A 217 9.27 0.22 -16.75
C VAL A 217 9.35 -0.49 -18.10
N GLY A 218 8.96 0.18 -19.19
CA GLY A 218 8.98 -0.40 -20.53
C GLY A 218 10.39 -0.56 -21.13
N GLN A 219 11.33 0.32 -20.76
CA GLN A 219 12.66 0.36 -21.39
C GLN A 219 13.73 -0.48 -20.66
N SER A 220 13.54 -0.74 -19.36
CA SER A 220 14.55 -1.42 -18.54
C SER A 220 14.44 -2.95 -18.54
N GLY A 221 13.32 -3.51 -19.00
CA GLY A 221 13.06 -4.96 -18.95
C GLY A 221 12.81 -5.51 -17.54
N VAL A 222 12.72 -4.63 -16.54
CA VAL A 222 12.43 -5.01 -15.15
C VAL A 222 10.94 -5.33 -15.00
N SER A 223 10.61 -6.35 -14.19
CA SER A 223 9.22 -6.69 -13.86
C SER A 223 8.45 -5.46 -13.33
N PRO A 224 7.30 -5.12 -13.95
CA PRO A 224 6.44 -4.05 -13.46
C PRO A 224 6.03 -4.23 -11.99
N GLU A 225 5.76 -5.48 -11.58
CA GLU A 225 5.38 -5.84 -10.21
C GLU A 225 6.49 -5.47 -9.21
N LEU A 226 7.75 -5.78 -9.53
CA LEU A 226 8.89 -5.41 -8.69
C LEU A 226 9.09 -3.89 -8.63
N MET A 227 8.81 -3.18 -9.73
CA MET A 227 8.85 -1.72 -9.74
C MET A 227 7.79 -1.10 -8.81
N VAL A 228 6.56 -1.64 -8.82
CA VAL A 228 5.50 -1.21 -7.89
C VAL A 228 5.96 -1.39 -6.45
N LEU A 229 6.57 -2.53 -6.12
CA LEU A 229 7.07 -2.82 -4.78
C LEU A 229 8.26 -1.93 -4.38
N ALA A 230 9.18 -1.64 -5.30
CA ALA A 230 10.31 -0.73 -5.06
C ALA A 230 9.82 0.68 -4.73
N ILE A 231 8.91 1.23 -5.55
CA ILE A 231 8.33 2.56 -5.32
C ILE A 231 7.52 2.58 -4.03
N GLY A 232 6.71 1.55 -3.79
CA GLY A 232 5.91 1.44 -2.59
C GLY A 232 6.78 1.36 -1.33
N ALA A 233 7.91 0.65 -1.37
CA ALA A 233 8.85 0.60 -0.27
C ALA A 233 9.53 1.97 -0.08
N GLY A 234 9.91 2.67 -1.15
CA GLY A 234 10.52 4.01 -1.07
C GLY A 234 9.53 5.07 -0.57
N SER A 235 8.25 4.95 -0.89
CA SER A 235 7.23 5.94 -0.51
C SER A 235 6.89 5.94 0.97
N ILE A 236 7.32 4.94 1.73
CA ILE A 236 7.23 4.91 3.20
C ILE A 236 8.58 5.21 3.87
N PHE A 237 9.60 5.63 3.13
CA PHE A 237 10.91 5.90 3.72
C PHE A 237 10.86 7.13 4.65
N PHE A 238 11.25 6.93 5.91
CA PHE A 238 11.50 8.02 6.87
C PHE A 238 10.37 9.05 7.00
N SER A 239 9.19 8.62 7.48
CA SER A 239 8.13 9.53 7.91
C SER A 239 8.59 10.43 9.06
N HIS A 240 8.51 11.74 8.90
CA HIS A 240 8.91 12.70 9.92
C HIS A 240 7.85 13.82 10.08
N VAL A 241 8.24 14.99 10.56
CA VAL A 241 7.35 16.09 10.94
C VAL A 241 6.43 16.61 9.81
N ASN A 242 6.71 16.29 8.55
CA ASN A 242 5.85 16.62 7.41
C ASN A 242 4.77 15.56 7.11
N ASP A 243 4.74 14.44 7.83
CA ASP A 243 3.77 13.36 7.64
C ASP A 243 2.68 13.36 8.70
N GLY A 244 1.42 13.34 8.26
CA GLY A 244 0.27 13.16 9.15
C GLY A 244 0.33 11.86 9.96
N GLY A 245 0.87 10.78 9.40
CA GLY A 245 1.05 9.50 10.09
C GLY A 245 2.01 9.59 11.28
N PHE A 246 3.07 10.39 11.16
CA PHE A 246 4.01 10.67 12.24
C PHE A 246 3.30 11.34 13.43
N TRP A 247 2.50 12.38 13.15
CA TRP A 247 1.74 13.09 14.18
C TRP A 247 0.66 12.21 14.79
N LEU A 248 -0.06 11.45 13.97
CA LEU A 248 -1.06 10.51 14.44
C LEU A 248 -0.47 9.52 15.45
N PHE A 249 0.66 8.90 15.12
CA PHE A 249 1.35 7.96 16.03
C PHE A 249 1.84 8.65 17.30
N LYS A 250 2.45 9.85 17.17
CA LYS A 250 2.87 10.66 18.31
C LYS A 250 1.71 10.93 19.27
N GLU A 251 0.58 11.43 18.77
CA GLU A 251 -0.56 11.82 19.61
C GLU A 251 -1.28 10.60 20.21
N TYR A 252 -1.45 9.51 19.45
CA TYR A 252 -2.07 8.28 19.96
C TYR A 252 -1.34 7.73 21.19
N PHE A 253 -0.02 7.71 21.16
CA PHE A 253 0.82 7.19 22.24
C PHE A 253 1.34 8.27 23.17
N ASN A 254 0.97 9.54 22.94
CA ASN A 254 1.43 10.73 23.65
C ASN A 254 2.95 10.77 23.83
N LEU A 255 3.68 10.53 22.74
CA LEU A 255 5.13 10.45 22.74
C LEU A 255 5.77 11.82 22.48
N SER A 256 7.04 11.97 22.86
CA SER A 256 7.83 13.11 22.40
C SER A 256 8.17 12.96 20.90
N VAL A 257 8.50 14.06 20.23
CA VAL A 257 9.00 14.04 18.83
C VAL A 257 10.24 13.16 18.71
N LYS A 258 11.15 13.24 19.69
CA LYS A 258 12.36 12.41 19.74
C LYS A 258 12.01 10.93 19.80
N ASP A 259 11.09 10.55 20.69
CA ASP A 259 10.69 9.16 20.84
C ASP A 259 10.00 8.65 19.58
N THR A 260 9.14 9.46 18.98
CA THR A 260 8.44 9.17 17.72
C THR A 260 9.41 8.95 16.57
N ILE A 261 10.45 9.80 16.42
CA ILE A 261 11.50 9.58 15.42
C ILE A 261 12.22 8.26 15.67
N THR A 262 12.55 7.96 16.93
CA THR A 262 13.28 6.73 17.25
C THR A 262 12.43 5.47 17.11
N THR A 263 11.11 5.56 17.14
CA THR A 263 10.23 4.40 16.96
C THR A 263 9.63 4.38 15.57
N TRP A 264 8.72 5.30 15.26
CA TRP A 264 7.97 5.35 14.03
C TRP A 264 8.86 5.56 12.80
N SER A 265 9.62 6.66 12.75
CA SER A 265 10.42 7.01 11.57
C SER A 265 11.47 5.94 11.27
N LEU A 266 12.16 5.46 12.31
CA LEU A 266 13.16 4.41 12.15
C LEU A 266 12.54 3.06 11.78
N MET A 267 11.34 2.74 12.27
CA MET A 267 10.62 1.52 11.89
C MET A 267 10.25 1.58 10.41
N GLU A 268 9.64 2.68 9.97
CA GLU A 268 9.29 2.89 8.57
C GLU A 268 10.52 2.82 7.64
N THR A 269 11.62 3.47 8.01
CA THR A 269 12.89 3.37 7.28
C THR A 269 13.40 1.94 7.21
N THR A 270 13.31 1.17 8.30
CA THR A 270 13.73 -0.23 8.30
C THR A 270 12.88 -1.07 7.36
N VAL A 271 11.55 -0.91 7.40
CA VAL A 271 10.62 -1.61 6.49
C VAL A 271 10.91 -1.22 5.04
N SER A 272 11.15 0.07 4.77
CA SER A 272 11.47 0.59 3.44
C SER A 272 12.75 -0.01 2.87
N VAL A 273 13.83 -0.08 3.67
CA VAL A 273 15.12 -0.63 3.25
C VAL A 273 15.06 -2.15 3.11
N VAL A 274 14.43 -2.86 4.04
CA VAL A 274 14.23 -4.31 3.92
C VAL A 274 13.37 -4.64 2.69
N GLY A 275 12.34 -3.84 2.43
CA GLY A 275 11.53 -3.94 1.22
C GLY A 275 12.35 -3.79 -0.05
N LEU A 276 13.22 -2.76 -0.13
CA LEU A 276 14.14 -2.57 -1.26
C LEU A 276 15.08 -3.76 -1.45
N VAL A 277 15.75 -4.20 -0.38
CA VAL A 277 16.68 -5.35 -0.44
C VAL A 277 15.94 -6.59 -0.92
N GLY A 278 14.72 -6.82 -0.40
CA GLY A 278 13.87 -7.92 -0.84
C GLY A 278 13.52 -7.85 -2.32
N VAL A 279 13.14 -6.67 -2.82
CA VAL A 279 12.83 -6.44 -4.24
C VAL A 279 14.07 -6.69 -5.12
N LEU A 280 15.25 -6.21 -4.71
CA LEU A 280 16.49 -6.43 -5.45
C LEU A 280 16.89 -7.91 -5.48
N LEU A 281 16.68 -8.64 -4.38
CA LEU A 281 16.93 -10.09 -4.34
C LEU A 281 15.96 -10.86 -5.25
N LEU A 282 14.67 -10.50 -5.24
CA LEU A 282 13.68 -11.11 -6.15
C LEU A 282 14.03 -10.83 -7.62
N SER A 283 14.53 -9.63 -7.94
CA SER A 283 14.96 -9.27 -9.30
C SER A 283 16.19 -10.03 -9.80
N ILE A 284 16.92 -10.74 -8.92
CA ILE A 284 18.01 -11.63 -9.35
C ILE A 284 17.47 -13.03 -9.65
N LEU A 285 16.36 -13.42 -9.00
CA LEU A 285 15.73 -14.73 -9.14
C LEU A 285 14.75 -14.81 -10.31
N PHE A 286 14.19 -13.67 -10.71
CA PHE A 286 13.21 -13.49 -11.79
C PHE A 286 13.64 -12.34 -12.70
#